data_AF-A0A8J2YJB4-F1
#
_entry.id   AF-A0A8J2YJB4-F1
#
_cell.length_a   1.000
_cell.length_b   1.000
_cell.length_c   1.000
_cell.angle_alpha   90.00
_cell.angle_beta   90.00
_cell.angle_gamma   90.00
#
_symmetry.space_group_name_H-M   'P 1'
#
loop_
_entity.id
_entity.type
_entity.pdbx_description
1 polymer ?
#
loop_
_entity_poly.entity_id
_entity_poly.type
_entity_poly.pdbx_seq_one_letter_code
_entity_poly.pdbx_strand_id
1 'polypeptide(L)'
;MGVAVTTNTYMDLCREIDILDIRISSLEREREHLRRMMFANAPSGASTVDYSKERVSSSYEPFPLNEIVSRINGIDKSLEPLYKVMNEKELAKRQMEEKISEFEGLDYKVAYLRMQGKSLIEIADELGYSYDWIKKVSSRINKGTFKALLD
;
A
#
# COMPACT_ATOMS: atom_id res chain seq x y z
N MET A 1 -3.78 -29.35 4.51
CA MET A 1 -2.96 -28.40 3.73
C MET A 1 -3.65 -27.06 3.42
N GLY A 2 -4.96 -26.86 3.64
CA GLY A 2 -5.67 -25.65 3.19
C GLY A 2 -5.42 -24.34 3.94
N VAL A 3 -5.07 -24.38 5.24
CA VAL A 3 -5.01 -23.17 6.09
C VAL A 3 -3.75 -22.34 5.88
N ALA A 4 -2.62 -22.99 5.57
CA ALA A 4 -1.39 -22.29 5.27
C ALA A 4 -1.53 -21.47 3.98
N VAL A 5 -2.32 -21.98 3.02
CA VAL A 5 -2.59 -21.28 1.77
C VAL A 5 -3.40 -20.02 2.02
N THR A 6 -4.49 -20.08 2.79
CA THR A 6 -5.37 -18.92 3.02
C THR A 6 -4.75 -17.85 3.93
N THR A 7 -3.96 -18.23 4.95
CA THR A 7 -3.22 -17.26 5.77
C THR A 7 -2.11 -16.57 4.98
N ASN A 8 -1.45 -17.30 4.08
CA ASN A 8 -0.48 -16.71 3.17
C ASN A 8 -1.17 -15.73 2.21
N THR A 9 -2.36 -16.05 1.68
CA THR A 9 -3.07 -15.16 0.74
C THR A 9 -3.40 -13.79 1.34
N TYR A 10 -3.83 -13.71 2.62
CA TYR A 10 -4.11 -12.41 3.25
C TYR A 10 -2.83 -11.60 3.52
N MET A 11 -1.78 -12.25 4.00
CA MET A 11 -0.49 -11.60 4.23
C MET A 11 0.12 -11.11 2.92
N ASP A 12 0.03 -11.91 1.87
CA ASP A 12 0.50 -11.55 0.54
C ASP A 12 -0.32 -10.37 0.00
N LEU A 13 -1.65 -10.36 0.16
CA LEU A 13 -2.49 -9.22 -0.19
C LEU A 13 -2.10 -7.94 0.57
N CYS A 14 -1.84 -8.05 1.88
CA CYS A 14 -1.40 -6.90 2.68
C CYS A 14 -0.03 -6.37 2.23
N ARG A 15 0.93 -7.26 1.95
CA ARG A 15 2.23 -6.87 1.38
C ARG A 15 2.10 -6.24 0.01
N GLU A 16 1.21 -6.75 -0.84
CA GLU A 16 0.93 -6.18 -2.14
C GLU A 16 0.37 -4.75 -2.02
N ILE A 17 -0.53 -4.51 -1.07
CA ILE A 17 -1.04 -3.18 -0.73
C ILE A 17 0.12 -2.28 -0.29
N ASP A 18 0.98 -2.73 0.63
CA ASP A 18 2.12 -1.93 1.11
C ASP A 18 3.08 -1.55 -0.04
N ILE A 19 3.37 -2.49 -0.94
CA ILE A 19 4.23 -2.25 -2.11
C ILE A 19 3.58 -1.23 -3.06
N LEU A 20 2.27 -1.35 -3.28
CA LEU A 20 1.52 -0.41 -4.11
C LEU A 20 1.51 0.99 -3.50
N ASP A 21 1.37 1.11 -2.19
CA ASP A 21 1.39 2.39 -1.48
C ASP A 21 2.76 3.08 -1.64
N ILE A 22 3.85 2.33 -1.45
CA ILE A 22 5.22 2.82 -1.68
C ILE A 22 5.36 3.33 -3.13
N ARG A 23 4.82 2.59 -4.10
CA ARG A 23 4.91 2.97 -5.51
C ARG A 23 4.12 4.24 -5.83
N ILE A 24 2.88 4.34 -5.35
CA ILE A 24 2.02 5.52 -5.50
C ILE A 24 2.71 6.73 -4.86
N SER A 25 3.12 6.60 -3.60
CA SER A 25 3.85 7.63 -2.86
C SER A 25 5.10 8.11 -3.59
N SER A 26 5.87 7.20 -4.21
CA SER A 26 7.04 7.56 -5.00
C SER A 26 6.69 8.43 -6.21
N LEU A 27 5.62 8.08 -6.93
CA LEU A 27 5.16 8.83 -8.11
C LEU A 27 4.57 10.19 -7.74
N GLU A 28 3.83 10.27 -6.63
CA GLU A 28 3.32 11.53 -6.10
C GLU A 28 4.45 12.49 -5.72
N ARG A 29 5.52 12.00 -5.08
CA ARG A 29 6.71 12.80 -4.75
C ARG A 29 7.41 13.32 -6.00
N GLU A 30 7.51 12.49 -7.04
CA GLU A 30 8.09 12.90 -8.33
C GLU A 30 7.25 14.00 -8.99
N ARG A 31 5.92 13.82 -9.03
CA ARG A 31 4.98 14.82 -9.53
C ARG A 31 5.09 16.14 -8.77
N GLU A 32 5.15 16.10 -7.46
CA GLU A 32 5.32 17.29 -6.61
C GLU A 32 6.67 17.97 -6.84
N HIS A 33 7.75 17.20 -7.02
CA HIS A 33 9.05 17.74 -7.39
C HIS A 33 9.00 18.48 -8.73
N LEU A 34 8.41 17.88 -9.77
CA LEU A 34 8.20 18.51 -11.07
C LEU A 34 7.35 19.78 -10.97
N ARG A 35 6.31 19.76 -10.13
CA ARG A 35 5.47 20.94 -9.86
C ARG A 35 6.28 22.07 -9.23
N ARG A 36 7.16 21.78 -8.27
CA ARG A 36 8.06 22.79 -7.68
C ARG A 36 9.04 23.35 -8.70
N MET A 37 9.61 22.50 -9.54
CA MET A 37 10.49 22.92 -10.63
C MET A 37 9.77 23.86 -11.61
N MET A 38 8.50 23.60 -11.91
CA MET A 38 7.67 24.49 -12.73
C MET A 38 7.58 25.91 -12.16
N PHE A 39 7.36 26.04 -10.85
CA PHE A 39 7.30 27.35 -10.18
C PHE A 39 8.67 27.99 -9.99
N ALA A 40 9.73 27.21 -9.78
CA ALA A 40 11.10 27.71 -9.70
C ALA A 40 11.59 28.26 -11.05
N ASN A 41 11.11 27.69 -12.17
CA ASN A 41 11.36 28.17 -13.52
C ASN A 41 10.47 29.35 -13.93
N ALA A 42 9.57 29.80 -13.04
CA ALA A 42 8.72 30.95 -13.36
C ALA A 42 9.60 32.22 -13.50
N PRO A 43 9.33 33.08 -14.50
CA PRO A 43 10.06 34.32 -14.65
C PRO A 43 9.87 35.20 -13.40
N SER A 44 10.96 35.41 -12.66
CA SER A 44 10.96 36.19 -11.42
C SER A 44 11.51 37.59 -11.68
N GLY A 45 10.60 38.54 -11.92
CA GLY A 45 10.93 39.95 -12.13
C GLY A 45 11.56 40.25 -13.49
N ALA A 46 11.24 41.42 -14.04
CA ALA A 46 11.91 41.95 -15.22
C ALA A 46 13.31 42.43 -14.81
N SER A 47 14.29 41.53 -14.75
CA SER A 47 15.69 41.91 -14.56
C SER A 47 16.30 42.23 -15.91
N THR A 48 16.71 43.48 -16.11
CA THR A 48 17.42 43.89 -17.33
C THR A 48 18.83 43.34 -17.28
N VAL A 49 19.25 42.65 -18.34
CA VAL A 49 20.62 42.14 -18.44
C VAL A 49 21.57 43.34 -18.61
N ASP A 50 22.44 43.56 -17.63
CA ASP A 50 23.45 44.61 -17.64
C ASP A 50 24.69 44.15 -18.41
N TYR A 51 24.78 44.57 -19.67
CA TYR A 51 25.89 44.25 -20.57
C TYR A 51 27.17 45.05 -20.28
N SER A 52 27.19 45.92 -19.27
CA SER A 52 28.40 46.66 -18.89
C SER A 52 29.40 45.84 -18.07
N LYS A 53 29.06 44.60 -17.68
CA LYS A 53 29.90 43.70 -16.87
C LYS A 53 30.56 42.62 -17.72
N GLU A 54 31.81 42.31 -17.40
CA GLU A 54 32.69 41.39 -18.14
C GLU A 54 32.22 39.91 -18.11
N ARG A 55 31.35 39.54 -17.16
CA ARG A 55 30.71 38.21 -17.10
C ARG A 55 29.21 38.34 -16.93
N VAL A 56 28.47 37.98 -17.98
CA VAL A 56 27.02 37.76 -17.94
C VAL A 56 26.78 36.36 -17.36
N SER A 57 26.83 36.24 -16.04
CA SER A 57 26.62 34.96 -15.37
C SER A 57 25.13 34.68 -15.23
N SER A 58 24.63 33.79 -16.08
CA SER A 58 23.40 33.05 -15.85
C SER A 58 23.52 31.70 -16.55
N SER A 59 24.29 30.78 -15.97
CA SER A 59 24.40 29.39 -16.44
C SER A 59 23.20 28.53 -16.02
N TYR A 60 22.13 29.12 -15.50
CA TYR A 60 20.90 28.40 -15.17
C TYR A 60 20.07 28.23 -16.44
N GLU A 61 20.08 27.02 -17.01
CA GLU A 61 19.14 26.63 -18.04
C GLU A 61 17.89 26.05 -17.37
N PRO A 62 16.75 26.77 -17.35
CA PRO A 62 15.53 26.27 -16.77
C PRO A 62 15.04 25.05 -17.56
N PHE A 63 14.63 24.01 -16.84
CA PHE A 63 14.01 22.85 -17.47
C PHE A 63 12.76 23.27 -18.27
N PRO A 64 12.62 22.83 -19.54
CA PRO A 64 11.61 23.41 -20.42
C PRO A 64 10.20 22.98 -19.99
N LEU A 65 9.28 23.95 -19.92
CA LEU A 65 7.94 23.77 -19.34
C LEU A 65 7.13 22.66 -20.03
N ASN A 66 7.24 22.56 -21.35
CA ASN A 66 6.58 21.51 -22.15
C ASN A 66 6.98 20.11 -21.69
N GLU A 67 8.25 19.88 -21.36
CA GLU A 67 8.73 18.60 -20.86
C GLU A 67 8.22 18.32 -19.44
N ILE A 68 8.18 19.34 -18.56
CA ILE A 68 7.61 19.20 -17.20
C ILE A 68 6.16 18.75 -17.29
N VAL A 69 5.35 19.44 -18.09
CA VAL A 69 3.93 19.13 -18.28
C VAL A 69 3.75 17.74 -18.87
N SER A 70 4.55 17.38 -19.87
CA SER A 70 4.52 16.04 -20.47
C SER A 70 4.82 14.93 -19.46
N ARG A 71 5.83 15.12 -18.61
CA ARG A 71 6.18 14.16 -17.54
C ARG A 71 5.09 14.05 -16.48
N ILE A 72 4.54 15.18 -16.02
CA ILE A 72 3.41 15.18 -15.06
C ILE A 72 2.23 14.40 -15.64
N ASN A 73 1.86 14.66 -16.89
CA ASN A 73 0.78 13.93 -17.56
C ASN A 73 1.06 12.42 -17.66
N GLY A 74 2.32 12.04 -17.89
CA GLY A 74 2.73 10.63 -17.91
C GLY A 74 2.60 9.97 -16.53
N ILE A 75 2.97 10.68 -15.46
CA ILE A 75 2.82 10.23 -14.08
C ILE A 75 1.34 10.09 -13.73
N ASP A 76 0.50 11.09 -14.05
CA ASP A 76 -0.93 11.06 -13.76
C ASP A 76 -1.63 9.87 -14.45
N LYS A 77 -1.29 9.60 -15.72
CA LYS A 77 -1.75 8.40 -16.45
C LYS A 77 -1.31 7.08 -15.80
N SER A 78 -0.16 7.07 -15.13
CA SER A 78 0.35 5.88 -14.44
C SER A 78 -0.27 5.70 -13.07
N LEU A 79 -0.62 6.80 -12.39
CA LEU A 79 -1.26 6.81 -11.08
C LEU A 79 -2.70 6.31 -11.11
N GLU A 80 -3.48 6.70 -12.14
CA GLU A 80 -4.89 6.33 -12.28
C GLU A 80 -5.15 4.80 -12.15
N PRO A 81 -4.48 3.92 -12.93
CA PRO A 81 -4.67 2.47 -12.77
C PRO A 81 -4.14 1.95 -11.43
N LEU A 82 -3.10 2.56 -10.86
CA LEU A 82 -2.54 2.14 -9.57
C LEU A 82 -3.53 2.39 -8.42
N TYR A 83 -4.17 3.56 -8.37
CA TYR A 83 -5.22 3.81 -7.37
C TYR A 83 -6.41 2.88 -7.55
N LYS A 84 -6.78 2.55 -8.80
CA LYS A 84 -7.85 1.60 -9.07
C LYS A 84 -7.53 0.22 -8.48
N VAL A 85 -6.34 -0.32 -8.78
CA VAL A 85 -5.89 -1.61 -8.25
C VAL A 85 -5.77 -1.56 -6.73
N MET A 86 -5.29 -0.45 -6.16
CA MET A 86 -5.22 -0.25 -4.72
C MET A 86 -6.61 -0.37 -4.08
N ASN A 87 -7.59 0.37 -4.60
CA ASN A 87 -8.96 0.35 -4.09
C ASN A 87 -9.59 -1.05 -4.17
N GLU A 88 -9.35 -1.78 -5.26
CA GLU A 88 -9.82 -3.16 -5.43
C GLU A 88 -9.21 -4.09 -4.37
N LYS A 89 -7.90 -3.96 -4.10
CA LYS A 89 -7.21 -4.77 -3.08
C LYS A 89 -7.64 -4.42 -1.65
N GLU A 90 -7.83 -3.14 -1.34
CA GLU A 90 -8.37 -2.72 -0.05
C GLU A 90 -9.80 -3.19 0.16
N LEU A 91 -10.62 -3.23 -0.90
CA LEU A 91 -11.95 -3.80 -0.83
C LEU A 91 -11.89 -5.31 -0.53
N ALA A 92 -11.03 -6.05 -1.24
CA ALA A 92 -10.82 -7.47 -0.99
C ALA A 92 -10.35 -7.73 0.45
N LYS A 93 -9.41 -6.92 0.95
CA LYS A 93 -8.94 -6.99 2.34
C LYS A 93 -10.10 -6.80 3.33
N ARG A 94 -10.94 -5.78 3.13
CA ARG A 94 -12.12 -5.53 3.98
C ARG A 94 -13.12 -6.67 3.96
N GLN A 95 -13.40 -7.24 2.78
CA GLN A 95 -14.30 -8.39 2.66
C GLN A 95 -13.76 -9.61 3.40
N MET A 96 -12.44 -9.84 3.36
CA MET A 96 -11.80 -10.89 4.15
C MET A 96 -11.95 -10.62 5.64
N GLU A 97 -11.71 -9.39 6.10
CA GLU A 97 -11.86 -8.98 7.50
C GLU A 97 -13.30 -9.11 8.01
N GLU A 98 -14.29 -8.74 7.20
CA GLU A 98 -15.71 -8.91 7.52
C GLU A 98 -16.07 -10.38 7.71
N LYS A 99 -15.65 -11.25 6.78
CA LYS A 99 -15.87 -12.70 6.90
C LYS A 99 -15.16 -13.31 8.11
N ILE A 100 -14.04 -12.73 8.53
CA ILE A 100 -13.38 -13.15 9.77
C ILE A 100 -14.17 -12.66 10.98
N SER A 101 -14.70 -11.44 10.96
CA SER A 101 -15.49 -10.89 12.07
C SER A 101 -16.79 -11.64 12.35
N GLU A 102 -17.29 -12.41 11.38
CA GLU A 102 -18.40 -13.36 11.57
C GLU A 102 -18.04 -14.52 12.51
N PHE A 103 -16.74 -14.81 12.71
CA PHE A 103 -16.32 -15.72 13.77
C PHE A 103 -16.54 -15.03 15.12
N GLU A 104 -17.16 -15.72 16.08
CA GLU A 104 -17.41 -15.17 17.41
C GLU A 104 -16.34 -15.61 18.42
N GLY A 105 -16.06 -14.75 19.41
CA GLY A 105 -15.32 -15.12 20.62
C GLY A 105 -13.84 -15.45 20.41
N LEU A 106 -13.37 -16.53 21.04
CA LEU A 106 -11.96 -16.95 20.99
C LEU A 106 -11.55 -17.37 19.57
N ASP A 107 -12.50 -17.89 18.78
CA ASP A 107 -12.26 -18.40 17.44
C ASP A 107 -11.86 -17.25 16.49
N TYR A 108 -12.51 -16.08 16.62
CA TYR A 108 -12.12 -14.85 15.93
C TYR A 108 -10.67 -14.46 16.21
N LYS A 109 -10.33 -14.35 17.50
CA LYS A 109 -9.00 -13.91 17.94
C LYS A 109 -7.91 -14.83 17.42
N VAL A 110 -8.15 -16.14 17.48
CA VAL A 110 -7.22 -17.14 16.97
C VAL A 110 -7.11 -17.09 15.43
N ALA A 111 -8.22 -16.90 14.71
CA ALA A 111 -8.22 -16.77 13.25
C ALA A 111 -7.42 -15.54 12.80
N TYR A 112 -7.70 -14.38 13.40
CA TYR A 112 -7.06 -13.11 13.08
C TYR A 112 -5.54 -13.16 13.31
N LEU A 113 -5.11 -13.63 14.49
CA LEU A 113 -3.69 -13.73 14.82
C LEU A 113 -2.95 -14.76 13.93
N ARG A 114 -3.62 -15.85 13.55
CA ARG A 114 -3.09 -16.81 12.56
C ARG A 114 -2.87 -16.17 11.20
N MET A 115 -3.76 -15.28 10.78
CA MET A 115 -3.65 -14.57 9.51
C MET A 115 -2.56 -13.50 9.54
N GLN A 116 -2.26 -12.91 10.69
CA GLN A 116 -1.07 -12.08 10.86
C GLN A 116 0.25 -12.86 10.80
N GLY A 117 0.20 -14.19 10.65
CA GLY A 117 1.37 -15.06 10.55
C GLY A 117 1.91 -15.54 11.90
N LYS A 118 1.22 -15.27 13.01
CA LYS A 118 1.64 -15.78 14.33
C LYS A 118 1.47 -17.29 14.42
N SER A 119 2.44 -17.94 15.06
CA SER A 119 2.39 -19.36 15.37
C SER A 119 1.35 -19.64 16.45
N LEU A 120 0.84 -20.88 16.49
CA LEU A 120 -0.13 -21.28 17.52
C LEU A 120 0.43 -21.16 18.96
N ILE A 121 1.76 -21.21 19.11
CA ILE A 121 2.45 -21.03 20.39
C ILE A 121 2.37 -19.55 20.79
N GLU A 122 2.78 -18.64 19.91
CA GLU A 122 2.70 -17.19 20.18
C GLU A 122 1.26 -16.74 20.45
N ILE A 123 0.28 -17.31 19.74
CA ILE A 123 -1.14 -17.04 19.97
C ILE A 123 -1.59 -17.53 21.35
N ALA A 124 -1.09 -18.69 21.78
CA ALA A 124 -1.39 -19.23 23.10
C ALA A 124 -0.83 -18.33 24.20
N ASP A 125 0.41 -17.88 24.05
CA ASP A 125 1.07 -16.98 24.98
C ASP A 125 0.36 -15.61 25.05
N GLU A 126 -0.01 -15.05 23.89
CA GLU A 126 -0.66 -13.73 23.80
C GLU A 126 -2.10 -13.73 24.34
N LEU A 127 -2.86 -14.81 24.10
CA LEU A 127 -4.23 -14.94 24.59
C LEU A 127 -4.32 -15.54 26.00
N GLY A 128 -3.20 -16.00 26.58
CA GLY A 128 -3.14 -16.59 27.91
C GLY A 128 -3.80 -17.98 28.01
N TYR A 129 -3.81 -18.74 26.91
CA TYR A 129 -4.37 -20.10 26.87
C TYR A 129 -3.27 -21.14 26.69
N SER A 130 -3.58 -22.41 26.95
CA SER A 130 -2.65 -23.49 26.60
C SER A 130 -2.59 -23.70 25.09
N TYR A 131 -1.40 -24.07 24.59
CA TYR A 131 -1.19 -24.43 23.20
C TYR A 131 -2.19 -25.48 22.70
N ASP A 132 -2.48 -26.51 23.51
CA ASP A 132 -3.42 -27.56 23.15
C ASP A 132 -4.86 -27.05 22.98
N TRP A 133 -5.26 -26.05 23.77
CA TRP A 133 -6.56 -25.42 23.63
C TRP A 133 -6.65 -24.61 22.35
N ILE A 134 -5.64 -23.78 22.05
CA ILE A 134 -5.55 -23.00 20.81
C ILE A 134 -5.48 -23.91 19.58
N LYS A 135 -4.77 -25.04 19.66
CA LYS A 135 -4.74 -26.05 18.60
C LYS A 135 -6.12 -26.65 18.31
N LYS A 136 -6.91 -26.94 19.36
CA LYS A 136 -8.30 -27.40 19.23
C LYS A 136 -9.19 -26.33 18.61
N VAL A 137 -9.06 -25.07 19.04
CA VAL A 137 -9.80 -23.93 18.48
C VAL A 137 -9.46 -23.74 16.99
N SER A 138 -8.18 -23.67 16.64
CA SER A 138 -7.72 -23.55 15.25
C SER A 138 -8.24 -24.70 14.37
N SER A 139 -8.34 -25.91 14.92
CA SER A 139 -8.90 -27.06 14.19
C SER A 139 -10.41 -26.96 13.95
N ARG A 140 -11.18 -26.29 14.82
CA ARG A 140 -12.63 -26.07 14.64
C ARG A 140 -12.91 -25.07 13.52
N ILE A 141 -12.15 -23.98 13.47
CA ILE A 141 -12.23 -22.95 12.42
C ILE A 141 -12.08 -23.57 11.03
N ASN A 142 -11.15 -24.53 10.87
CA ASN A 142 -10.94 -25.23 9.59
C ASN A 142 -12.10 -26.13 9.16
N LYS A 143 -12.91 -26.62 10.10
CA LYS A 143 -14.05 -27.49 9.78
C LYS A 143 -15.29 -26.67 9.44
N GLY A 144 -15.46 -25.49 10.06
CA GLY A 144 -16.55 -24.56 9.77
C GLY A 144 -16.49 -23.98 8.36
N THR A 145 -15.29 -23.58 7.91
CA THR A 145 -15.07 -23.04 6.56
C THR A 145 -15.35 -24.05 5.44
N PHE A 146 -15.06 -25.34 5.65
CA PHE A 146 -15.39 -26.38 4.67
C PHE A 146 -16.88 -26.69 4.57
N LYS A 147 -17.66 -26.48 5.64
CA LYS A 147 -19.11 -26.73 5.63
C LYS A 147 -19.87 -25.62 4.90
N ALA A 148 -19.46 -24.36 5.08
CA ALA A 148 -20.07 -23.20 4.42
C ALA A 148 -19.73 -23.06 2.92
N LEU A 149 -18.75 -23.82 2.40
CA LEU A 149 -18.38 -23.84 0.97
C LEU A 149 -19.00 -25.03 0.20
N LEU A 150 -19.70 -25.93 0.90
CA LEU A 150 -20.33 -27.14 0.32
C LEU A 150 -21.87 -27.09 0.37
N ASP A 151 -22.45 -26.03 0.97
CA ASP A 151 -23.88 -25.69 0.96
C ASP A 151 -24.09 -24.46 0.06
#